data_AF-A0A150UMK9-F1
#
_entry.id   AF-A0A150UMK9-F1
#
_cell.length_a   1.000
_cell.length_b   1.000
_cell.length_c   1.000
_cell.angle_alpha   90.00
_cell.angle_beta   90.00
_cell.angle_gamma   90.00
#
_symmetry.space_group_name_H-M   'P 1'
#
loop_
_entity.id
_entity.type
_entity.pdbx_description
1 polymer ?
#
loop_
_entity_poly.entity_id
_entity_poly.type
_entity_poly.pdbx_seq_one_letter_code
_entity_poly.pdbx_strand_id
1 'polypeptide(L)' 'MVDDPVLKNAADTAWRVYRARHPDVDPFDSRRCLLERHLLRRREERESDAEELASFGIAYLHRLPSDGC' A
#
# COMPACT_ATOMS: atom_id res chain seq x y z
N MET A 1 -17.69 0.04 6.61
CA MET A 1 -16.22 0.02 6.54
C MET A 1 -15.85 -1.39 6.16
N VAL A 2 -15.18 -1.60 5.02
CA VAL A 2 -14.70 -2.94 4.66
C VAL A 2 -13.51 -3.21 5.60
N ASP A 3 -13.82 -3.72 6.78
CA ASP A 3 -12.83 -4.12 7.78
C ASP A 3 -12.21 -5.41 7.27
N ASP A 4 -11.27 -5.25 6.36
CA ASP A 4 -10.57 -6.38 5.81
C ASP A 4 -9.17 -6.50 6.42
N PRO A 5 -8.95 -7.49 7.30
CA PRO A 5 -7.68 -7.65 7.99
C PRO A 5 -6.55 -7.97 7.01
N VAL A 6 -6.84 -8.62 5.88
CA VAL A 6 -5.88 -8.94 4.83
C VAL A 6 -5.37 -7.68 4.14
N LEU A 7 -6.28 -6.80 3.72
CA LEU A 7 -5.99 -5.49 3.13
C LEU A 7 -5.18 -4.61 4.09
N LYS A 8 -5.61 -4.55 5.35
CA LYS A 8 -4.95 -3.73 6.37
C LYS A 8 -3.51 -4.21 6.63
N ASN A 9 -3.32 -5.52 6.76
CA ASN A 9 -1.98 -6.10 6.93
C ASN A 9 -1.11 -5.90 5.68
N ALA A 10 -1.67 -6.06 4.49
CA ALA A 10 -0.96 -5.85 3.24
C ALA A 10 -0.49 -4.39 3.09
N ALA A 11 -1.38 -3.44 3.36
CA ALA A 11 -1.09 -2.01 3.30
C ALA A 11 -0.02 -1.61 4.34
N ASP A 12 -0.15 -2.05 5.59
CA ASP A 12 0.84 -1.75 6.64
C ASP A 12 2.21 -2.35 6.32
N THR A 13 2.25 -3.59 5.83
CA THR A 13 3.49 -4.27 5.43
C THR A 13 4.16 -3.54 4.27
N ALA A 14 3.42 -3.25 3.20
CA ALA A 14 3.95 -2.52 2.05
C ALA A 14 4.46 -1.13 2.43
N TRP A 15 3.70 -0.40 3.28
CA TRP A 15 4.08 0.92 3.75
C TRP A 15 5.35 0.92 4.61
N ARG A 16 5.47 -0.03 5.54
CA ARG A 16 6.65 -0.19 6.38
C ARG A 16 7.91 -0.51 5.57
N VAL A 17 7.80 -1.45 4.63
CA VAL A 17 8.93 -1.83 3.76
C VAL A 17 9.37 -0.66 2.89
N TYR A 18 8.42 0.07 2.31
CA TYR A 18 8.73 1.26 1.51
C TYR A 18 9.43 2.33 2.35
N ARG A 19 8.86 2.71 3.50
CA ARG A 19 9.47 3.72 4.39
C ARG A 19 10.83 3.32 4.94
N ALA A 20 11.09 2.03 5.16
CA ALA A 20 12.42 1.57 5.57
C ALA A 20 13.50 1.89 4.52
N ARG A 21 13.11 2.02 3.24
CA ARG A 21 14.00 2.41 2.12
C ARG A 21 13.95 3.90 1.80
N HIS A 22 12.92 4.59 2.27
CA HIS A 22 12.63 6.00 2.00
C HIS A 22 12.40 6.73 3.34
N PRO A 23 13.46 6.99 4.13
CA PRO A 23 13.34 7.58 5.46
C PRO A 23 12.85 9.05 5.43
N ASP A 24 12.90 9.69 4.26
CA ASP A 24 12.37 11.02 3.99
C ASP A 24 10.84 11.06 3.88
N VAL A 25 10.18 9.91 3.68
CA VAL A 25 8.73 9.83 3.50
C VAL A 25 8.02 9.85 4.86
N ASP A 26 7.13 10.83 5.03
CA ASP A 26 6.37 11.02 6.25
C ASP A 26 5.43 9.82 6.53
N PRO A 27 5.23 9.42 7.80
CA PRO A 27 4.29 8.35 8.16
C PRO A 27 2.86 8.56 7.65
N PHE A 28 2.44 9.81 7.50
CA PHE A 28 1.11 10.27 7.08
C PHE A 28 1.08 10.82 5.65
N ASP A 29 2.13 10.56 4.86
CA ASP A 29 2.19 10.95 3.46
C ASP A 29 0.98 10.44 2.66
N SER A 30 0.46 11.27 1.76
CA SER A 30 -0.70 11.00 0.90
C SER A 30 -0.60 9.67 0.12
N ARG A 31 0.62 9.20 -0.17
CA ARG A 31 0.86 7.89 -0.82
C ARG A 31 0.31 6.72 -0.03
N ARG A 32 0.16 6.82 1.29
CA ARG A 32 -0.48 5.78 2.12
C ARG A 32 -1.95 5.61 1.76
N CYS A 33 -2.68 6.72 1.59
CA CYS A 33 -4.08 6.68 1.19
C CYS A 33 -4.25 6.12 -0.24
N LEU A 34 -3.35 6.50 -1.16
CA LEU A 34 -3.31 5.96 -2.52
C LEU A 34 -3.06 4.45 -2.55
N LEU A 35 -2.12 3.98 -1.71
CA LEU A 35 -1.83 2.55 -1.54
C LEU A 35 -3.06 1.77 -1.08
N GLU A 36 -3.72 2.23 -0.02
CA GLU A 36 -4.91 1.55 0.54
C GLU A 36 -6.02 1.45 -0.51
N ARG A 37 -6.27 2.54 -1.26
CA ARG A 37 -7.25 2.54 -2.35
C ARG A 37 -6.85 1.62 -3.52
N HIS A 38 -5.57 1.55 -3.85
CA HIS A 38 -5.08 0.66 -4.91
C HIS A 38 -5.27 -0.82 -4.53
N LEU A 39 -4.89 -1.18 -3.30
CA LEU A 39 -5.01 -2.54 -2.81
C LEU A 39 -6.47 -2.95 -2.62
N LEU A 40 -7.35 -2.03 -2.20
CA LEU A 40 -8.78 -2.29 -2.09
C LEU A 40 -9.35 -2.68 -3.46
N ARG A 41 -9.11 -1.89 -4.51
CA ARG A 41 -9.57 -2.21 -5.86
C ARG A 41 -9.03 -3.56 -6.34
N ARG A 42 -7.74 -3.82 -6.12
CA ARG A 42 -7.12 -5.09 -6.49
C ARG A 42 -7.79 -6.28 -5.79
N ARG A 43 -8.12 -6.13 -4.51
CA ARG A 43 -8.81 -7.15 -3.72
C ARG A 43 -10.24 -7.39 -4.17
N GLU A 44 -10.94 -6.33 -4.60
CA GLU A 44 -12.28 -6.46 -5.18
C GLU A 44 -12.24 -7.19 -6.54
N GLU A 45 -11.18 -7.00 -7.32
CA GLU A 45 -11.00 -7.65 -8.62
C GLU A 45 -10.54 -9.10 -8.52
N ARG A 46 -9.76 -9.45 -7.48
CA ARG A 46 -9.23 -10.79 -7.26
C ARG A 46 -9.02 -11.08 -5.78
N GLU A 47 -9.48 -12.25 -5.34
CA GLU A 47 -9.12 -12.78 -4.03
C GLU A 47 -7.60 -13.05 -4.02
N SER A 48 -6.89 -12.27 -3.20
CA SER A 48 -5.44 -12.29 -3.05
C SER A 48 -5.08 -12.29 -1.57
N ASP A 49 -4.09 -13.09 -1.19
CA ASP A 49 -3.54 -13.11 0.16
C ASP A 49 -2.79 -11.82 0.50
N ALA A 50 -2.57 -11.60 1.80
CA ALA A 50 -1.95 -10.38 2.31
C ALA A 50 -0.54 -10.16 1.75
N GLU A 51 0.23 -11.24 1.57
CA GLU A 51 1.62 -11.18 1.09
C GLU A 51 1.70 -10.80 -0.40
N GLU A 52 0.78 -11.33 -1.20
CA GLU A 52 0.67 -10.99 -2.63
C GLU A 52 0.24 -9.52 -2.78
N LEU A 53 -0.78 -9.09 -2.02
CA LEU A 53 -1.23 -7.70 -2.00
C LEU A 53 -0.13 -6.75 -1.51
N ALA A 54 0.65 -7.13 -0.49
CA ALA A 54 1.77 -6.31 -0.02
C ALA A 54 2.83 -6.12 -1.12
N SER A 55 3.16 -7.19 -1.84
CA SER A 55 4.10 -7.14 -2.97
C SER A 55 3.62 -6.21 -4.09
N PHE A 56 2.33 -6.28 -4.43
CA PHE A 56 1.70 -5.33 -5.36
C PHE A 56 1.75 -3.89 -4.85
N GLY A 57 1.49 -3.69 -3.55
CA GLY A 57 1.56 -2.39 -2.90
C GLY A 57 2.94 -1.75 -2.98
N ILE A 58 4.00 -2.51 -2.73
CA ILE A 58 5.39 -2.03 -2.83
C ILE A 58 5.70 -1.63 -4.27
N ALA A 59 5.34 -2.47 -5.25
CA ALA A 59 5.54 -2.17 -6.66
C ALA A 59 4.78 -0.90 -7.11
N TYR A 60 3.58 -0.69 -6.58
CA TYR A 60 2.80 0.53 -6.81
C TYR A 60 3.49 1.77 -6.23
N LEU A 61 3.94 1.71 -4.97
CA LEU A 61 4.63 2.81 -4.30
C LEU A 61 5.94 3.22 -5.01
N HIS A 62 6.69 2.26 -5.55
CA HIS A 62 7.90 2.55 -6.33
C HIS A 62 7.62 3.28 -7.66
N ARG A 63 6.39 3.17 -8.19
CA ARG A 63 5.97 3.83 -9.42
C ARG A 63 5.31 5.19 -9.18
N LEU A 64 4.95 5.50 -7.93
CA LEU A 64 4.37 6.80 -7.62
C LEU A 64 5.42 7.90 -7.83
N PRO A 65 5.03 9.03 -8.45
CA PRO A 65 5.91 10.18 -8.54
C PRO A 65 6.24 10.67 -7.12
N SER A 66 7.47 11.18 -6.96
CA SER A 66 7.87 11.78 -5.68
C SER A 66 7.09 13.06 -5.37
N ASP A 67 6.53 13.70 -6.40
CA ASP A 67 5.73 14.90 -6.31
C ASP A 67 4.27 14.57 -5.98
N GLY A 68 3.76 15.24 -4.95
CA GLY A 68 2.59 14.85 -4.16
C GLY A 68 1.27 14.72 -4.93
N CYS A 69 0.37 13.96 -4.32
CA CYS A 69 -1.06 13.98 -4.63
C CYS A 69 -1.77 14.99 -3.72
#